data_AF-A0A7D4UJ30-F1
#
_entry.id   AF-A0A7D4UJ30-F1
#
_cell.length_a   1.000
_cell.length_b   1.000
_cell.length_c   1.000
_cell.angle_alpha   90.00
_cell.angle_beta   90.00
_cell.angle_gamma   90.00
#
_symmetry.space_group_name_H-M   'P 1'
#
loop_
_entity.id
_entity.type
_entity.pdbx_description
1 polymer ?
#
loop_
_entity_poly.entity_id
_entity_poly.type
_entity_poly.pdbx_seq_one_letter_code
_entity_poly.pdbx_strand_id
1 'polypeptide(L)'
;MSKKYAIDEQLDLLPMVKRKKAIAALPGLLNVQYNTFRIYCNLEIGDTGDIPAEKVALLEKFFGIEPGSLRNYQVTTPTLDELIKQETAA
;
A
#
# COMPACT_ATOMS: atom_id res chain seq x y z
N MET A 1 15.84 -5.82 2.42
CA MET A 1 15.06 -5.06 1.43
C MET A 1 13.77 -4.62 2.10
N SER A 2 13.51 -3.32 2.17
CA SER A 2 12.28 -2.80 2.75
C SER A 2 11.19 -2.75 1.68
N LYS A 3 10.06 -3.43 1.92
CA LYS A 3 8.91 -3.41 1.02
C LYS A 3 8.23 -2.05 1.08
N LYS A 4 7.74 -1.56 -0.06
CA LYS A 4 7.01 -0.29 -0.21
C LYS A 4 5.63 -0.34 0.45
N TYR A 5 5.02 -1.54 0.45
CA TYR A 5 3.72 -1.81 1.03
C TYR A 5 3.77 -3.02 1.97
N ALA A 6 3.11 -2.93 3.12
CA ALA A 6 3.04 -3.98 4.15
C ALA A 6 2.06 -5.12 3.81
N ILE A 7 1.72 -5.36 2.54
CA ILE A 7 0.68 -6.33 2.15
C ILE A 7 1.05 -7.74 2.60
N ASP A 8 2.30 -8.15 2.40
CA ASP A 8 2.77 -9.49 2.80
C ASP A 8 2.84 -9.62 4.33
N GLU A 9 3.17 -8.54 5.05
CA GLU A 9 3.14 -8.50 6.52
C GLU A 9 1.70 -8.69 7.03
N GLN A 10 0.73 -7.98 6.44
CA GLN A 10 -0.70 -8.17 6.78
C GLN A 10 -1.20 -9.58 6.45
N LEU A 11 -0.68 -10.19 5.39
CA LEU A 11 -1.00 -11.58 5.03
C LEU A 11 -0.34 -12.61 5.96
N ASP A 12 0.83 -12.31 6.51
CA ASP A 12 1.56 -13.19 7.44
C ASP A 12 0.92 -13.22 8.83
N LEU A 13 0.27 -12.12 9.24
CA LEU A 13 -0.55 -12.06 10.46
C LEU A 13 -1.76 -13.01 10.41
N LEU A 14 -2.18 -13.44 9.21
CA LEU A 14 -3.29 -14.38 9.05
C LEU A 14 -2.80 -15.83 9.23
N PRO A 15 -3.59 -16.70 9.88
CA PRO A 15 -3.27 -18.12 9.95
C PRO A 15 -3.14 -18.71 8.54
N MET A 16 -2.21 -19.65 8.37
CA MET A 16 -1.76 -20.19 7.08
C MET A 16 -2.89 -20.59 6.11
N VAL A 17 -4.00 -21.11 6.65
CA VAL A 17 -5.21 -21.47 5.89
C VAL A 17 -5.94 -20.24 5.34
N LYS A 18 -6.08 -19.18 6.15
CA LYS A 18 -6.69 -17.91 5.72
C LYS A 18 -5.76 -17.17 4.76
N ARG A 19 -4.45 -17.21 4.97
CA ARG A 19 -3.45 -16.60 4.09
C ARG A 19 -3.57 -17.13 2.65
N LYS A 20 -3.59 -18.45 2.46
CA LYS A 20 -3.75 -19.05 1.12
C LYS A 20 -5.06 -18.64 0.44
N LYS A 21 -6.16 -18.59 1.20
CA LYS A 21 -7.46 -18.15 0.68
C LYS A 21 -7.44 -16.66 0.30
N ALA A 22 -6.85 -15.81 1.12
CA ALA A 22 -6.73 -14.38 0.84
C ALA A 22 -5.90 -14.13 -0.43
N ILE A 23 -4.74 -14.77 -0.57
CA ILE A 23 -3.89 -14.66 -1.77
C ILE A 23 -4.62 -15.10 -3.05
N ALA A 24 -5.50 -16.11 -2.95
CA ALA A 24 -6.31 -16.56 -4.09
C ALA A 24 -7.50 -15.63 -4.40
N ALA A 25 -8.10 -15.00 -3.38
CA ALA A 25 -9.32 -14.21 -3.52
C ALA A 25 -9.06 -12.71 -3.81
N LEU A 26 -8.03 -12.12 -3.20
CA LEU A 26 -7.69 -10.70 -3.32
C LEU A 26 -7.48 -10.22 -4.77
N PRO A 27 -6.81 -10.97 -5.67
CA PRO A 27 -6.67 -10.54 -7.06
C PRO A 27 -8.03 -10.33 -7.74
N GLY A 28 -8.98 -11.26 -7.52
CA GLY A 28 -10.34 -11.16 -8.05
C GLY A 28 -11.12 -10.00 -7.45
N LEU A 29 -11.00 -9.77 -6.14
CA LEU A 29 -11.66 -8.65 -5.46
C LEU A 29 -11.12 -7.29 -5.90
N LEU A 30 -9.83 -7.21 -6.22
CA LEU A 30 -9.18 -6.00 -6.73
C LEU A 30 -9.37 -5.81 -8.23
N ASN A 31 -9.97 -6.79 -8.92
CA ASN A 31 -10.09 -6.85 -10.37
C ASN A 31 -8.71 -6.72 -11.07
N VAL A 32 -7.71 -7.43 -10.56
CA VAL A 32 -6.35 -7.49 -11.11
C VAL A 32 -5.93 -8.93 -11.36
N GLN A 33 -4.98 -9.12 -12.27
CA GLN A 33 -4.39 -10.44 -12.48
C GLN A 33 -3.56 -10.86 -11.27
N TYR A 34 -3.47 -12.17 -11.05
CA TYR A 34 -2.64 -12.74 -9.98
C TYR A 34 -1.18 -12.25 -10.05
N ASN A 35 -0.61 -12.13 -11.25
CA ASN A 35 0.75 -11.65 -11.43
C ASN A 35 0.91 -10.20 -10.97
N THR A 36 -0.05 -9.33 -11.30
CA THR A 36 -0.09 -7.94 -10.83
C THR A 36 -0.16 -7.87 -9.30
N PHE A 37 -1.02 -8.67 -8.68
CA PHE A 37 -1.09 -8.75 -7.22
C PHE A 37 0.24 -9.22 -6.60
N ARG A 38 0.90 -10.20 -7.22
CA ARG A 38 2.22 -10.68 -6.77
C ARG A 38 3.32 -9.62 -6.91
N ILE A 39 3.24 -8.75 -7.91
CA ILE A 39 4.11 -7.57 -8.03
C ILE A 39 3.83 -6.61 -6.87
N TYR A 40 2.56 -6.31 -6.59
CA TYR A 40 2.17 -5.44 -5.47
C TYR A 40 2.76 -5.90 -4.13
N CYS A 41 2.75 -7.20 -3.83
CA CYS A 41 3.33 -7.76 -2.60
C CYS A 41 4.87 -7.69 -2.52
N ASN A 42 5.55 -7.49 -3.66
CA ASN A 42 7.01 -7.46 -3.77
C ASN A 42 7.57 -6.10 -4.15
N LEU A 43 6.74 -5.05 -4.26
CA LEU A 43 7.22 -3.70 -4.55
C LEU A 43 8.20 -3.25 -3.47
N GLU A 44 9.39 -2.85 -3.90
CA GLU A 44 10.46 -2.37 -3.04
C GLU A 44 10.43 -0.84 -2.94
N ILE A 45 10.91 -0.29 -1.83
CA ILE A 45 11.07 1.17 -1.71
C ILE A 45 12.11 1.62 -2.74
N GLY A 46 11.70 2.51 -3.65
CA GLY A 46 12.53 2.99 -4.77
C GLY A 46 12.15 2.41 -6.13
N ASP A 47 11.30 1.39 -6.18
CA ASP A 47 10.76 0.88 -7.43
C ASP A 47 9.81 1.90 -8.10
N THR A 48 9.89 2.00 -9.42
CA THR A 48 9.02 2.85 -10.25
C THR A 48 7.58 2.35 -10.26
N GLY A 49 7.36 1.07 -9.95
CA GLY A 49 6.03 0.52 -9.79
C GLY A 49 5.31 1.13 -8.57
N ASP A 50 4.02 1.37 -8.74
CA ASP A 50 3.16 1.81 -7.65
C ASP A 50 1.80 1.09 -7.72
N ILE A 51 1.17 0.96 -6.56
CA ILE A 51 -0.17 0.39 -6.48
C ILE A 51 -1.15 1.56 -6.64
N PRO A 52 -2.12 1.47 -7.57
CA PRO A 52 -3.11 2.53 -7.73
C PRO A 52 -3.80 2.83 -6.39
N ALA A 53 -3.99 4.11 -6.06
CA ALA A 53 -4.52 4.53 -4.77
C ALA A 53 -5.86 3.87 -4.40
N GLU A 54 -6.74 3.66 -5.39
CA GLU A 54 -7.99 2.89 -5.22
C GLU A 54 -7.73 1.48 -4.68
N LYS A 55 -6.74 0.77 -5.24
CA LYS A 55 -6.41 -0.61 -4.85
C LYS A 55 -5.79 -0.66 -3.46
N VAL A 56 -4.99 0.34 -3.10
CA VAL A 56 -4.43 0.50 -1.74
C VAL A 56 -5.57 0.67 -0.73
N ALA A 57 -6.50 1.58 -0.98
CA ALA A 57 -7.65 1.81 -0.10
C ALA A 57 -8.55 0.57 0.05
N LEU A 58 -8.75 -0.18 -1.04
CA LEU A 58 -9.46 -1.46 -1.00
C LEU A 58 -8.72 -2.50 -0.13
N LEU A 59 -7.41 -2.63 -0.29
CA LEU A 59 -6.59 -3.54 0.53
C LEU A 59 -6.68 -3.16 2.02
N GLU A 60 -6.56 -1.88 2.35
CA GLU A 60 -6.69 -1.38 3.72
C GLU A 60 -8.05 -1.74 4.32
N LYS A 61 -9.13 -1.58 3.53
CA LYS A 61 -10.48 -1.98 3.93
C LYS A 61 -10.64 -3.49 4.09
N PHE A 62 -10.01 -4.29 3.23
CA PHE A 62 -10.05 -5.76 3.31
C PHE A 62 -9.27 -6.30 4.52
N PHE A 63 -8.16 -5.66 4.88
CA PHE A 63 -7.40 -5.99 6.09
C PHE A 63 -7.99 -5.39 7.37
N GLY A 64 -8.86 -4.38 7.24
CA GLY A 64 -9.48 -3.70 8.38
C GLY A 64 -8.50 -2.77 9.12
N ILE A 65 -7.54 -2.20 8.39
CA ILE A 65 -6.54 -1.27 8.93
C ILE A 65 -6.89 0.18 8.56
N GLU A 66 -6.25 1.13 9.24
CA GLU A 66 -6.45 2.55 8.96
C GLU A 66 -5.94 2.94 7.55
N PRO A 67 -6.65 3.85 6.87
CA PRO A 67 -6.22 4.33 5.55
C PRO A 67 -4.87 5.04 5.66
N GLY A 68 -3.95 4.69 4.77
CA GLY A 68 -2.56 5.14 4.79
C GLY A 68 -1.61 4.22 5.55
N SER A 69 -2.09 3.28 6.38
CA SER A 69 -1.23 2.36 7.14
C SER A 69 -0.65 1.21 6.33
N LEU A 70 -1.13 0.96 5.10
CA LEU A 70 -0.55 -0.08 4.25
C LEU A 70 0.81 0.33 3.66
N ARG A 71 1.10 1.63 3.59
CA ARG A 71 2.34 2.16 3.04
C ARG A 71 3.44 2.15 4.10
N ASN A 72 4.59 1.56 3.76
CA ASN A 72 5.76 1.52 4.66
C ASN A 72 6.64 2.77 4.57
N TYR A 73 6.16 3.84 3.93
CA TYR A 73 6.85 5.12 3.84
C TYR A 73 5.92 6.24 4.30
N GLN A 74 6.48 7.19 5.05
CA GLN A 74 5.76 8.41 5.39
C GLN A 74 5.98 9.45 4.29
N VAL A 75 4.88 10.05 3.85
CA VAL A 75 4.92 11.23 2.97
C VAL A 75 5.10 12.44 3.88
N THR A 76 6.34 12.85 4.09
CA THR A 76 6.67 14.06 4.85
C THR A 76 6.65 15.24 3.88
N THR A 77 5.48 15.85 3.68
CA THR A 77 5.36 17.09 2.91
C THR A 77 4.98 18.24 3.83
N PRO A 78 5.64 19.41 3.72
CA PRO A 78 5.21 20.61 4.42
C PRO A 78 3.77 20.95 4.01
N THR A 79 3.02 21.52 4.94
CA THR A 79 1.65 21.94 4.64
C THR A 79 1.65 23.13 3.68
N LEU A 80 0.55 23.29 2.94
CA LEU A 80 0.40 24.40 2.00
C LEU A 80 0.61 25.77 2.67
N ASP A 81 0.19 25.92 3.92
CA ASP A 81 0.38 27.15 4.72
C ASP A 81 1.88 27.46 4.95
N GLU A 82 2.70 26.45 5.21
CA GLU A 82 4.15 26.62 5.36
C GLU A 82 4.83 26.95 4.04
N LEU A 83 4.38 26.36 2.92
CA LEU A 83 4.89 26.68 1.59
C LEU A 83 4.57 28.13 1.19
N ILE A 84 3.33 28.59 1.44
CA ILE A 84 2.91 29.97 1.14
C ILE A 84 3.72 30.97 1.98
N LYS A 85 3.97 30.68 3.27
CA LYS A 85 4.81 31.54 4.13
C LYS A 85 6.25 31.65 3.62
N GLN A 86 6.82 30.57 3.07
CA GLN A 86 8.16 30.60 2.49
C GLN A 86 8.22 31.43 1.20
N GLU A 87 7.18 31.40 0.38
CA GLU A 87 7.12 32.16 -0.88
C GLU A 87 6.87 33.66 -0.67
N THR A 88 6.11 34.03 0.37
CA THR A 88 5.83 35.45 0.69
C THR A 88 6.99 36.15 1.42
N ALA A 89 7.98 35.38 1.88
CA ALA A 89 9.18 35.89 2.57
C ALA A 89 10.37 36.15 1.61
N ALA A 90 10.19 35.90 0.30
CA ALA A 90 11.19 36.10 -0.75
C ALA A 90 11.00 37.44 -1.49
#